data_AF-A0A9E4ABJ6-F1
#
_entry.id   AF-A0A9E4ABJ6-F1
#
_cell.length_a   1.000
_cell.length_b   1.000
_cell.length_c   1.000
_cell.angle_alpha   90.00
_cell.angle_beta   90.00
_cell.angle_gamma   90.00
#
_symmetry.space_group_name_H-M   'P 1'
#
loop_
_entity.id
_entity.type
_entity.pdbx_description
1 polymer ?
#
loop_
_entity_poly.entity_id
_entity_poly.type
_entity_poly.pdbx_seq_one_letter_code
_entity_poly.pdbx_strand_id
1 'polypeptide(L)'
;MKRVRYSVLLAVAAGTLACDSTETIVPLTLDQATAVLAAMVVHYAGAEEGTHVKSCPLGGAVRYTHTSDHRESGDTAWWSVDMELYPGGCEVEAGGETLALTGDPSVDLHMERWYASESEEGEFDLTVTGAVTWRRDDNISDRCEVDLDLEVALGAHTNEDDLGDLTGLLCGHDAEIPFPQIVIAGG
;
A
#
# COMPACT_ATOMS: atom_id res chain seq x y z
N MET A 1 60.37 -56.83 -11.12
CA MET A 1 60.56 -55.52 -10.49
C MET A 1 59.36 -54.63 -10.83
N LYS A 2 58.45 -54.38 -9.87
CA LYS A 2 57.21 -53.60 -10.06
C LYS A 2 57.52 -52.11 -9.84
N ARG A 3 57.20 -51.26 -10.83
CA ARG A 3 57.30 -49.79 -10.72
C ARG A 3 55.97 -49.23 -10.20
N VAL A 4 56.00 -48.59 -9.04
CA VAL A 4 54.86 -47.86 -8.46
C VAL A 4 54.92 -46.42 -8.98
N ARG A 5 53.84 -45.96 -9.62
CA ARG A 5 53.67 -44.58 -10.08
C ARG A 5 53.02 -43.78 -8.94
N TYR A 6 53.69 -42.74 -8.45
CA TYR A 6 53.10 -41.76 -7.53
C TYR A 6 52.53 -40.61 -8.36
N SER A 7 51.21 -40.43 -8.33
CA SER A 7 50.54 -39.26 -8.88
C SER A 7 50.52 -38.17 -7.81
N VAL A 8 51.15 -37.04 -8.11
CA VAL A 8 51.10 -35.82 -7.30
C VAL A 8 49.80 -35.08 -7.64
N LEU A 9 48.89 -34.96 -6.67
CA LEU A 9 47.70 -34.12 -6.76
C LEU A 9 48.06 -32.73 -6.19
N LEU A 10 48.20 -31.74 -7.08
CA LEU A 10 48.24 -30.33 -6.72
C LEU A 10 46.79 -29.87 -6.49
N ALA A 11 46.41 -29.61 -5.24
CA ALA A 11 45.16 -28.93 -4.92
C ALA A 11 45.40 -27.42 -5.00
N VAL A 12 44.84 -26.78 -6.03
CA VAL A 12 44.77 -25.31 -6.14
C VAL A 12 43.65 -24.85 -5.21
N ALA A 13 44.02 -24.24 -4.08
CA ALA A 13 43.08 -23.53 -3.22
C ALA A 13 42.71 -22.21 -3.91
N ALA A 14 41.60 -22.21 -4.64
CA ALA A 14 40.95 -20.97 -5.09
C ALA A 14 40.25 -20.35 -3.88
N GLY A 15 40.86 -19.31 -3.31
CA GLY A 15 40.21 -18.46 -2.32
C GLY A 15 39.10 -17.67 -2.99
N THR A 16 37.85 -18.11 -2.83
CA THR A 16 36.68 -17.30 -3.09
C THR A 16 36.62 -16.23 -2.01
N LEU A 17 37.02 -15.00 -2.35
CA LEU A 17 36.65 -13.80 -1.60
C LEU A 17 35.11 -13.69 -1.71
N ALA A 18 34.40 -14.25 -0.73
CA ALA A 18 33.00 -13.93 -0.53
C ALA A 18 32.96 -12.45 -0.11
N CYS A 19 32.61 -11.58 -1.07
CA CYS A 19 32.23 -10.21 -0.78
C CYS A 19 30.87 -10.30 -0.07
N ASP A 20 30.91 -10.35 1.25
CA ASP A 20 29.74 -10.43 2.12
C ASP A 20 29.11 -9.04 2.24
N SER A 21 28.46 -8.59 1.17
CA SER A 21 27.58 -7.43 1.24
C SER A 21 26.19 -7.91 1.65
N THR A 22 26.03 -8.33 2.91
CA THR A 22 24.71 -8.44 3.52
C THR A 22 24.18 -7.02 3.69
N GLU A 23 23.53 -6.53 2.64
CA GLU A 23 22.75 -5.31 2.74
C GLU A 23 21.65 -5.56 3.77
N THR A 24 21.73 -4.86 4.89
CA THR A 24 20.80 -5.06 5.99
C THR A 24 19.53 -4.29 5.66
N ILE A 25 18.47 -5.02 5.34
CA ILE A 25 17.14 -4.46 5.17
C ILE A 25 16.68 -3.93 6.54
N VAL A 26 16.38 -2.64 6.59
CA VAL A 26 15.82 -1.99 7.79
C VAL A 26 14.31 -1.90 7.59
N PRO A 27 13.49 -2.59 8.40
CA PRO A 27 12.03 -2.50 8.25
C PRO A 27 11.56 -1.06 8.54
N LEU A 28 10.47 -0.66 7.88
CA LEU A 28 9.82 0.61 8.18
C LEU A 28 9.30 0.62 9.63
N THR A 29 9.30 1.77 10.27
CA THR A 29 8.48 1.97 11.48
C THR A 29 7.00 2.09 11.09
N LEU A 30 6.08 1.93 12.05
CA LEU A 30 4.66 2.14 11.80
C LEU A 30 4.38 3.55 11.24
N ASP A 31 4.98 4.60 11.82
CA ASP A 31 4.83 5.98 11.32
C ASP A 31 5.28 6.12 9.86
N GLN A 32 6.38 5.46 9.49
CA GLN A 32 6.86 5.47 8.11
C GLN A 32 5.93 4.70 7.19
N ALA A 33 5.45 3.55 7.64
CA ALA A 33 4.49 2.72 6.93
C ALA A 33 3.18 3.48 6.65
N THR A 34 2.63 4.16 7.66
CA THR A 34 1.43 5.01 7.52
C THR A 34 1.67 6.17 6.56
N ALA A 35 2.84 6.83 6.60
CA ALA A 35 3.17 7.90 5.66
C ALA A 35 3.29 7.39 4.21
N VAL A 36 3.85 6.20 4.01
CA VAL A 36 3.89 5.53 2.71
C VAL A 36 2.48 5.30 2.16
N LEU A 37 1.59 4.75 2.99
CA LEU A 37 0.18 4.55 2.61
C LEU A 37 -0.52 5.87 2.28
N ALA A 38 -0.40 6.87 3.16
CA ALA A 38 -1.05 8.18 2.99
C ALA A 38 -0.59 8.93 1.74
N ALA A 39 0.63 8.70 1.26
CA ALA A 39 1.10 9.30 0.02
C ALA A 39 0.52 8.65 -1.24
N MET A 40 0.16 7.37 -1.15
CA MET A 40 -0.49 6.64 -2.24
C MET A 40 -1.98 7.00 -2.33
N VAL A 41 -2.62 7.20 -1.17
CA VAL A 41 -4.01 7.64 -1.07
C VAL A 41 -4.28 8.84 -1.98
N VAL A 42 -5.33 8.72 -2.80
CA VAL A 42 -5.74 9.74 -3.77
C VAL A 42 -7.10 10.30 -3.40
N HIS A 43 -7.28 11.61 -3.57
CA HIS A 43 -8.59 12.23 -3.39
C HIS A 43 -9.50 11.81 -4.54
N TYR A 44 -10.55 11.08 -4.21
CA TYR A 44 -11.50 10.52 -5.17
C TYR A 44 -12.68 11.45 -5.52
N ALA A 45 -12.73 12.65 -4.94
CA ALA A 45 -13.87 13.54 -5.07
C ALA A 45 -14.16 13.96 -6.52
N GLY A 46 -15.20 13.36 -7.11
CA GLY A 46 -15.71 13.72 -8.44
C GLY A 46 -14.79 13.35 -9.62
N ALA A 47 -13.85 12.42 -9.42
CA ALA A 47 -13.01 11.96 -10.52
C ALA A 47 -13.83 11.07 -11.48
N GLU A 48 -13.86 11.43 -12.76
CA GLU A 48 -14.44 10.58 -13.81
C GLU A 48 -13.73 9.22 -13.84
N GLU A 49 -14.47 8.13 -14.09
CA GLU A 49 -13.89 6.80 -14.23
C GLU A 49 -12.74 6.76 -15.25
N GLY A 50 -11.70 5.99 -14.92
CA GLY A 50 -10.55 5.81 -15.79
C GLY A 50 -9.22 5.93 -15.06
N THR A 51 -8.18 6.22 -15.84
CA THR A 51 -6.81 6.31 -15.36
C THR A 51 -6.38 7.75 -15.15
N HIS A 52 -5.80 8.01 -13.99
CA HIS A 52 -5.37 9.31 -13.52
C HIS A 52 -3.94 9.25 -13.01
N VAL A 53 -3.32 10.42 -12.87
CA VAL A 53 -1.96 10.57 -12.34
C VAL A 53 -1.93 11.72 -11.35
N LYS A 54 -1.51 11.44 -10.12
CA LYS A 54 -1.31 12.41 -9.04
C LYS A 54 0.18 12.58 -8.78
N SER A 55 0.68 13.81 -8.85
CA SER A 55 2.07 14.11 -8.47
C SER A 55 2.26 13.95 -6.96
N CYS A 56 3.42 13.44 -6.56
CA CYS A 56 3.78 13.34 -5.14
C CYS A 56 4.49 14.60 -4.65
N PRO A 57 4.47 14.89 -3.34
CA PRO A 57 4.95 16.17 -2.80
C PRO A 57 6.42 16.46 -3.09
N LEU A 58 7.29 15.44 -3.09
CA LEU A 58 8.74 15.62 -3.27
C LEU A 58 9.23 15.26 -4.68
N GLY A 59 8.47 14.46 -5.42
CA GLY A 59 8.87 13.99 -6.75
C GLY A 59 8.09 12.76 -7.20
N GLY A 60 8.09 12.49 -8.50
CA GLY A 60 7.38 11.36 -9.09
C GLY A 60 5.85 11.49 -9.03
N ALA A 61 5.16 10.35 -9.17
CA ALA A 61 3.71 10.32 -9.22
C ALA A 61 3.12 8.97 -8.81
N VAL A 62 1.85 8.96 -8.45
CA VAL A 62 1.01 7.77 -8.34
C VAL A 62 0.04 7.77 -9.51
N ARG A 63 0.10 6.73 -10.33
CA ARG A 63 -0.94 6.46 -11.33
C ARG A 63 -2.01 5.62 -10.66
N TYR A 64 -3.28 5.95 -10.83
CA TYR A 64 -4.37 5.13 -10.34
C TYR A 64 -5.42 4.93 -11.42
N THR A 65 -6.08 3.78 -11.41
CA THR A 65 -7.27 3.52 -12.22
C THR A 65 -8.42 3.25 -11.29
N HIS A 66 -9.59 3.80 -11.58
CA HIS A 66 -10.78 3.47 -10.81
C HIS A 66 -11.99 3.18 -11.69
N THR A 67 -12.88 2.38 -11.13
CA THR A 67 -14.22 2.10 -11.63
C THR A 67 -15.21 2.25 -10.48
N SER A 68 -16.43 2.67 -10.81
CA SER A 68 -17.51 2.75 -9.84
C SER A 68 -18.74 2.00 -10.35
N ASP A 69 -19.53 1.48 -9.42
CA ASP A 69 -20.83 0.92 -9.73
C ASP A 69 -21.86 1.48 -8.78
N HIS A 70 -23.01 1.84 -9.34
CA HIS A 70 -24.13 2.38 -8.58
C HIS A 70 -25.39 1.61 -8.94
N ARG A 71 -26.03 1.04 -7.93
CA ARG A 71 -27.25 0.25 -8.07
C ARG A 71 -28.30 0.76 -7.12
N GLU A 72 -29.54 0.76 -7.57
CA GLU A 72 -30.70 1.10 -6.75
C GLU A 72 -31.72 -0.05 -6.83
N SER A 73 -32.34 -0.38 -5.70
CA SER A 73 -33.39 -1.38 -5.61
C SER A 73 -34.35 -1.03 -4.48
N GLY A 74 -35.56 -0.60 -4.86
CA GLY A 74 -36.51 -0.03 -3.90
C GLY A 74 -35.91 1.21 -3.25
N ASP A 75 -35.87 1.22 -1.91
CA ASP A 75 -35.40 2.34 -1.09
C ASP A 75 -33.94 2.20 -0.65
N THR A 76 -33.22 1.23 -1.23
CA THR A 76 -31.80 0.97 -0.96
C THR A 76 -30.95 1.37 -2.17
N ALA A 77 -29.88 2.11 -1.89
CA ALA A 77 -28.84 2.44 -2.85
C ALA A 77 -27.54 1.75 -2.44
N TRP A 78 -26.82 1.20 -3.43
CA TRP A 78 -25.50 0.60 -3.28
C TRP A 78 -24.53 1.35 -4.18
N TRP A 79 -23.36 1.64 -3.62
CA TRP A 79 -22.27 2.28 -4.31
C TRP A 79 -21.00 1.52 -4.02
N SER A 80 -20.25 1.18 -5.06
CA SER A 80 -18.93 0.55 -4.93
C SER A 80 -17.91 1.28 -5.77
N VAL A 81 -16.67 1.31 -5.30
CA VAL A 81 -15.52 1.86 -6.01
C VAL A 81 -14.36 0.89 -5.87
N ASP A 82 -13.81 0.50 -7.02
CA ASP A 82 -12.55 -0.22 -7.12
C ASP A 82 -11.48 0.75 -7.60
N MET A 83 -10.33 0.78 -6.93
CA MET A 83 -9.20 1.60 -7.32
C MET A 83 -7.90 0.81 -7.21
N GLU A 84 -7.10 0.86 -8.27
CA GLU A 84 -5.78 0.24 -8.31
C GLU A 84 -4.70 1.34 -8.40
N LEU A 85 -3.78 1.35 -7.45
CA LEU A 85 -2.75 2.38 -7.26
C LEU A 85 -1.36 1.85 -7.63
N TYR A 86 -0.63 2.63 -8.43
CA TYR A 86 0.69 2.31 -8.95
C TYR A 86 1.67 3.46 -8.67
N PRO A 87 2.52 3.36 -7.63
CA PRO A 87 3.53 4.38 -7.35
C PRO A 87 4.65 4.34 -8.39
N GLY A 88 4.74 5.40 -9.19
CA GLY A 88 5.77 5.63 -10.20
C GLY A 88 6.86 6.57 -9.68
N GLY A 89 7.70 6.07 -8.75
CA GLY A 89 8.81 6.85 -8.19
C GLY A 89 8.35 7.99 -7.28
N CYS A 90 7.22 7.80 -6.60
CA CYS A 90 6.64 8.79 -5.70
C CYS A 90 7.54 9.01 -4.48
N GLU A 91 7.95 10.25 -4.20
CA GLU A 91 8.82 10.57 -3.06
C GLU A 91 8.06 11.25 -1.92
N VAL A 92 8.33 10.81 -0.69
CA VAL A 92 7.63 11.22 0.53
C VAL A 92 8.61 11.42 1.68
N GLU A 93 8.30 12.33 2.61
CA GLU A 93 9.08 12.51 3.85
C GLU A 93 8.38 11.80 5.00
N ALA A 94 9.09 10.90 5.70
CA ALA A 94 8.55 10.17 6.84
C ALA A 94 9.63 9.89 7.88
N GLY A 95 9.38 10.29 9.13
CA GLY A 95 10.37 10.11 10.21
C GLY A 95 11.69 10.86 9.99
N GLY A 96 11.68 11.93 9.19
CA GLY A 96 12.89 12.69 8.82
C GLY A 96 13.73 12.06 7.70
N GLU A 97 13.23 11.00 7.04
CA GLU A 97 13.86 10.35 5.90
C GLU A 97 13.01 10.55 4.63
N THR A 98 13.66 10.61 3.47
CA THR A 98 12.99 10.58 2.17
C THR A 98 12.83 9.12 1.73
N LEU A 99 11.60 8.71 1.45
CA LEU A 99 11.27 7.40 0.93
C LEU A 99 10.79 7.53 -0.52
N ALA A 100 11.34 6.73 -1.42
CA ALA A 100 10.89 6.62 -2.80
C ALA A 100 10.06 5.36 -2.98
N LEU A 101 8.81 5.51 -3.41
CA LEU A 101 7.87 4.42 -3.68
C LEU A 101 7.96 4.06 -5.16
N THR A 102 8.34 2.82 -5.43
CA THR A 102 8.58 2.37 -6.80
C THR A 102 7.86 1.06 -7.09
N GLY A 103 7.01 1.07 -8.11
CA GLY A 103 6.64 -0.09 -8.89
C GLY A 103 5.83 -1.18 -8.18
N ASP A 104 5.48 -2.15 -9.03
CA ASP A 104 4.80 -3.43 -8.79
C ASP A 104 5.30 -4.14 -7.51
N PRO A 105 4.42 -4.57 -6.59
CA PRO A 105 2.95 -4.68 -6.70
C PRO A 105 2.18 -3.37 -6.62
N SER A 106 0.91 -3.39 -7.06
CA SER A 106 -0.08 -2.35 -6.83
C SER A 106 -0.70 -2.47 -5.43
N VAL A 107 -1.32 -1.37 -5.00
CA VAL A 107 -2.26 -1.37 -3.87
C VAL A 107 -3.65 -1.29 -4.47
N ASP A 108 -4.54 -2.18 -4.03
CA ASP A 108 -5.94 -2.22 -4.40
C ASP A 108 -6.77 -1.64 -3.25
N LEU A 109 -7.70 -0.76 -3.59
CA LEU A 109 -8.68 -0.19 -2.70
C LEU A 109 -10.06 -0.59 -3.20
N HIS A 110 -10.82 -1.26 -2.34
CA HIS A 110 -12.20 -1.63 -2.58
C HIS A 110 -13.06 -0.96 -1.53
N MET A 111 -14.02 -0.16 -1.97
CA MET A 111 -14.94 0.56 -1.10
C MET A 111 -16.36 0.18 -1.49
N GLU A 112 -17.15 -0.26 -0.52
CA GLU A 112 -18.58 -0.48 -0.68
C GLU A 112 -19.35 0.36 0.33
N ARG A 113 -20.47 0.89 -0.12
CA ARG A 113 -21.41 1.61 0.72
C ARG A 113 -22.82 1.22 0.32
N TRP A 114 -23.66 0.95 1.29
CA TRP A 114 -25.10 0.87 1.05
C TRP A 114 -25.87 1.70 2.05
N TYR A 115 -27.05 2.17 1.64
CA TYR A 115 -27.93 2.96 2.47
C TYR A 115 -29.39 2.66 2.15
N ALA A 116 -30.15 2.30 3.18
CA ALA A 116 -31.59 2.08 3.12
C ALA A 116 -32.32 3.29 3.71
N SER A 117 -33.00 4.05 2.84
CA SER A 117 -33.62 5.32 3.23
C SER A 117 -34.81 5.19 4.17
N GLU A 118 -35.56 4.09 4.13
CA GLU A 118 -36.69 3.86 5.06
C GLU A 118 -36.25 3.57 6.50
N SER A 119 -35.13 2.85 6.68
CA SER A 119 -34.58 2.53 8.01
C SER A 119 -33.57 3.56 8.51
N GLU A 120 -33.12 4.47 7.65
CA GLU A 120 -32.00 5.40 7.91
C GLU A 120 -30.72 4.67 8.38
N GLU A 121 -30.54 3.45 7.87
CA GLU A 121 -29.41 2.57 8.17
C GLU A 121 -28.59 2.31 6.91
N GLY A 122 -27.31 2.06 7.09
CA GLY A 122 -26.42 1.68 6.02
C GLY A 122 -25.15 1.04 6.55
N GLU A 123 -24.23 0.80 5.64
CA GLU A 123 -22.92 0.24 5.93
C GLU A 123 -21.91 0.90 5.01
N PHE A 124 -20.69 1.00 5.51
CA PHE A 124 -19.54 1.47 4.78
C PHE A 124 -18.40 0.50 5.06
N ASP A 125 -17.89 -0.09 3.99
CA ASP A 125 -16.79 -1.04 4.01
C ASP A 125 -15.67 -0.50 3.14
N LEU A 126 -14.44 -0.58 3.65
CA LEU A 126 -13.24 -0.22 2.93
C LEU A 126 -12.16 -1.27 3.20
N THR A 127 -11.70 -1.93 2.13
CA THR A 127 -10.54 -2.82 2.16
C THR A 127 -9.42 -2.20 1.34
N VAL A 128 -8.20 -2.20 1.90
CA VAL A 128 -6.98 -1.77 1.23
C VAL A 128 -5.97 -2.92 1.29
N THR A 129 -5.65 -3.51 0.15
CA THR A 129 -4.80 -4.69 0.05
C THR A 129 -3.68 -4.49 -0.96
N GLY A 130 -2.65 -5.33 -0.90
CA GLY A 130 -1.58 -5.37 -1.88
C GLY A 130 -0.23 -5.10 -1.25
N ALA A 131 0.64 -4.39 -1.97
CA ALA A 131 1.95 -4.05 -1.44
C ALA A 131 2.58 -2.88 -2.21
N VAL A 132 3.61 -2.29 -1.62
CA VAL A 132 4.44 -1.26 -2.26
C VAL A 132 5.90 -1.56 -1.99
N THR A 133 6.74 -1.43 -3.01
CA THR A 133 8.20 -1.42 -2.78
C THR A 133 8.63 0.00 -2.45
N TRP A 134 9.30 0.16 -1.32
CA TRP A 134 9.89 1.43 -0.90
C TRP A 134 11.41 1.37 -1.00
N ARG A 135 12.04 2.53 -1.14
CA ARG A 135 13.50 2.70 -1.13
C ARG A 135 13.89 3.84 -0.21
N ARG A 136 14.97 3.64 0.55
CA ARG A 136 15.63 4.67 1.36
C ARG A 136 17.01 4.95 0.80
N ASP A 137 17.28 6.22 0.48
CA ASP A 137 18.51 6.67 -0.15
C ASP A 137 18.90 5.81 -1.36
N ASP A 138 20.19 5.51 -1.54
CA ASP A 138 20.70 4.89 -2.76
C ASP A 138 20.41 3.38 -2.87
N ASN A 139 20.18 2.61 -1.79
CA ASN A 139 20.25 1.14 -1.92
C ASN A 139 19.25 0.28 -1.11
N ILE A 140 18.66 0.73 0.01
CA ILE A 140 17.82 -0.18 0.80
C ILE A 140 16.39 -0.19 0.26
N SER A 141 15.97 -1.32 -0.33
CA SER A 141 14.59 -1.56 -0.76
C SER A 141 13.97 -2.73 -0.02
N ASP A 142 12.71 -2.60 0.39
CA ASP A 142 11.91 -3.73 0.85
C ASP A 142 10.45 -3.61 0.39
N ARG A 143 9.70 -4.71 0.52
CA ARG A 143 8.28 -4.79 0.22
C ARG A 143 7.49 -4.50 1.50
N CYS A 144 6.67 -3.46 1.44
CA CYS A 144 5.64 -3.21 2.44
C CYS A 144 4.34 -3.85 1.98
N GLU A 145 3.85 -4.87 2.68
CA GLU A 145 2.52 -5.46 2.45
C GLU A 145 1.44 -4.63 3.15
N VAL A 146 0.28 -4.52 2.50
CA VAL A 146 -0.88 -3.76 2.99
C VAL A 146 -2.06 -4.72 3.02
N ASP A 147 -2.74 -4.80 4.16
CA ASP A 147 -3.94 -5.58 4.38
C ASP A 147 -4.74 -4.91 5.50
N LEU A 148 -5.59 -3.95 5.14
CA LEU A 148 -6.32 -3.09 6.06
C LEU A 148 -7.81 -3.12 5.73
N ASP A 149 -8.64 -3.18 6.75
CA ASP A 149 -10.10 -3.20 6.64
C ASP A 149 -10.74 -2.16 7.56
N LEU A 150 -11.88 -1.65 7.12
CA LEU A 150 -12.79 -0.83 7.90
C LEU A 150 -14.23 -1.25 7.58
N GLU A 151 -15.00 -1.54 8.62
CA GLU A 151 -16.43 -1.84 8.54
C GLU A 151 -17.18 -0.91 9.51
N VAL A 152 -18.15 -0.16 9.00
CA VAL A 152 -18.89 0.85 9.78
C VAL A 152 -20.38 0.77 9.50
N ALA A 153 -21.18 0.61 10.56
CA ALA A 153 -22.61 0.82 10.48
C ALA A 153 -22.93 2.32 10.33
N LEU A 154 -23.61 2.70 9.26
CA LEU A 154 -24.09 4.05 9.02
C LEU A 154 -25.49 4.23 9.62
N GLY A 155 -25.71 5.36 10.28
CA GLY A 155 -27.03 5.84 10.69
C GLY A 155 -27.37 7.18 10.05
N ALA A 156 -28.57 7.69 10.34
CA ALA A 156 -29.10 8.96 9.82
C ALA A 156 -28.17 10.18 9.93
N HIS A 157 -27.18 10.14 10.84
CA HIS A 157 -26.28 11.25 11.15
C HIS A 157 -24.80 10.83 11.24
N THR A 158 -24.41 9.72 10.63
CA THR A 158 -22.97 9.34 10.60
C THR A 158 -22.20 10.37 9.79
N ASN A 159 -21.26 11.07 10.44
CA ASN A 159 -20.31 11.94 9.74
C ASN A 159 -19.09 11.13 9.32
N GLU A 160 -18.31 11.67 8.38
CA GLU A 160 -17.07 11.04 7.90
C GLU A 160 -16.01 10.93 9.01
N ASP A 161 -16.01 11.87 9.96
CA ASP A 161 -15.15 11.82 11.16
C ASP A 161 -15.55 10.68 12.12
N ASP A 162 -16.75 10.12 11.97
CA ASP A 162 -17.28 9.03 12.80
C ASP A 162 -17.07 7.64 12.16
N LEU A 163 -16.36 7.57 11.02
CA LEU A 163 -16.08 6.31 10.31
C LEU A 163 -14.99 5.46 10.97
N GLY A 164 -14.42 5.87 12.11
CA GLY A 164 -13.48 5.05 12.87
C GLY A 164 -12.10 4.90 12.21
N ASP A 165 -11.47 3.74 12.45
CA ASP A 165 -10.08 3.47 12.10
C ASP A 165 -9.99 2.28 11.14
N LEU A 166 -9.17 2.39 10.10
CA LEU A 166 -8.72 1.22 9.34
C LEU A 166 -7.82 0.37 10.23
N THR A 167 -8.08 -0.93 10.27
CA THR A 167 -7.35 -1.89 11.10
C THR A 167 -6.80 -3.03 10.27
N GLY A 168 -5.63 -3.56 10.64
CA GLY A 168 -5.04 -4.71 9.96
C GLY A 168 -3.52 -4.69 9.99
N LEU A 169 -2.89 -5.20 8.93
CA LEU A 169 -1.45 -5.28 8.77
C LEU A 169 -0.94 -4.23 7.77
N LEU A 170 0.09 -3.50 8.20
CA LEU A 170 0.80 -2.54 7.35
C LEU A 170 2.32 -2.70 7.50
N CYS A 171 2.98 -3.12 6.44
CA CYS A 171 4.41 -3.48 6.39
C CYS A 171 4.83 -4.46 7.52
N GLY A 172 3.94 -5.37 7.92
CA GLY A 172 4.17 -6.33 9.00
C GLY A 172 3.90 -5.81 10.41
N HIS A 173 3.35 -4.60 10.55
CA HIS A 173 2.89 -4.04 11.83
C HIS A 173 1.38 -4.14 11.95
N ASP A 174 0.87 -4.42 13.15
CA ASP A 174 -0.54 -4.16 13.47
C ASP A 174 -0.77 -2.65 13.41
N ALA A 175 -1.70 -2.21 12.57
CA ALA A 175 -2.01 -0.81 12.32
C ALA A 175 -3.45 -0.49 12.70
N GLU A 176 -3.64 0.71 13.24
CA GLU A 176 -4.92 1.35 13.53
C GLU A 176 -4.78 2.79 13.04
N ILE A 177 -5.39 3.11 11.88
CA ILE A 177 -5.20 4.37 11.18
C ILE A 177 -6.55 5.07 11.05
N PRO A 178 -6.73 6.28 11.62
CA PRO A 178 -7.99 7.00 11.50
C PRO A 178 -8.38 7.24 10.05
N PHE A 179 -9.61 6.87 9.70
CA PHE A 179 -10.13 6.98 8.33
C PHE A 179 -9.92 8.36 7.67
N PRO A 180 -10.08 9.50 8.38
CA PRO A 180 -9.83 10.83 7.79
C PRO A 180 -8.39 11.05 7.30
N GLN A 181 -7.43 10.21 7.73
CA GLN A 181 -6.05 10.26 7.25
C GLN A 181 -5.84 9.50 5.93
N ILE A 182 -6.76 8.59 5.59
CA ILE A 182 -6.72 7.72 4.41
C ILE A 182 -7.74 8.14 3.35
N VAL A 183 -8.75 8.94 3.71
CA VAL A 183 -9.68 9.52 2.75
C VAL A 183 -9.99 10.95 3.17
N ILE A 184 -9.55 11.92 2.37
CA ILE A 184 -10.11 13.27 2.44
C ILE A 184 -11.25 13.30 1.42
N ALA A 185 -12.44 13.06 1.94
CA ALA A 185 -13.68 13.23 1.22
C ALA A 185 -13.78 14.62 0.60
N GLY A 186 -14.35 14.69 -0.60
CA GLY A 186 -14.74 15.95 -1.17
C GLY A 186 -16.24 15.96 -1.38
N GLY A 187 -16.89 16.85 -0.63
CA GLY A 187 -18.07 17.62 -1.03
C GLY A 187 -19.40 16.90 -1.10
#